data_AF-A0A945HYS1-F1
#
_entry.id   AF-A0A945HYS1-F1
#
_cell.length_a   1.000
_cell.length_b   1.000
_cell.length_c   1.000
_cell.angle_alpha   90.00
_cell.angle_beta   90.00
_cell.angle_gamma   90.00
#
_symmetry.space_group_name_H-M   'P 1'
#
loop_
_entity.id
_entity.type
_entity.pdbx_description
1 polymer ?
#
loop_
_entity_poly.entity_id
_entity_poly.type
_entity_poly.pdbx_seq_one_letter_code
_entity_poly.pdbx_strand_id
1 'polypeptide(L)' 'MEFYIITIGLILFAVLGIGIKIWAKKDGKFAGTCASQSPFLNKKGESCGYCGKTPDQFENCSEPVHN' A
#
# COMPACT_ATOMS: atom_id res chain seq x y z
N MET A 1 -4.41 11.91 -31.12
CA MET A 1 -3.02 12.00 -30.59
C MET A 1 -2.96 12.77 -29.28
N GLU A 2 -3.69 13.87 -29.13
CA GLU A 2 -3.66 14.72 -27.92
C GLU A 2 -4.09 14.00 -26.63
N PHE A 3 -5.12 13.16 -26.67
CA PHE A 3 -5.57 12.41 -25.49
C PHE A 3 -4.47 11.50 -24.93
N TYR A 4 -3.75 10.79 -25.81
CA TYR A 4 -2.66 9.90 -25.41
C TYR A 4 -1.50 10.65 -24.74
N ILE A 5 -1.18 11.86 -25.20
CA ILE A 5 -0.13 12.70 -24.59
C ILE A 5 -0.53 13.09 -23.16
N ILE A 6 -1.78 13.50 -22.97
CA ILE A 6 -2.28 13.87 -21.64
C ILE A 6 -2.32 12.64 -20.71
N THR A 7 -2.80 11.49 -21.19
CA THR A 7 -2.84 10.25 -20.40
C THR A 7 -1.44 9.81 -19.97
N ILE A 8 -0.48 9.80 -20.89
CA ILE A 8 0.91 9.43 -20.58
C ILE A 8 1.52 10.44 -19.59
N GLY A 9 1.27 11.74 -19.79
CA GLY A 9 1.72 12.79 -18.87
C GLY A 9 1.19 12.59 -17.44
N LEU A 10 -0.08 12.26 -17.28
CA LEU A 10 -0.70 12.02 -15.97
C LEU A 10 -0.15 10.76 -15.29
N ILE A 11 0.08 9.68 -16.04
CA ILE A 11 0.69 8.46 -15.50
C ILE A 11 2.12 8.73 -15.02
N LEU A 12 2.92 9.42 -15.84
CA LEU A 12 4.29 9.78 -15.47
C LEU A 12 4.32 10.67 -14.23
N PHE A 13 3.43 11.66 -14.15
CA PHE A 13 3.31 12.54 -12.99
C PHE A 13 2.99 11.75 -11.71
N ALA A 14 2.06 10.80 -11.78
CA ALA A 14 1.70 9.95 -10.65
C ALA A 14 2.89 9.07 -10.17
N VAL A 15 3.61 8.44 -11.11
CA VAL A 15 4.77 7.59 -10.79
C VAL A 15 5.91 8.43 -10.19
N LEU A 16 6.17 9.61 -10.74
CA LEU A 16 7.15 10.56 -10.20
C LEU A 16 6.79 10.98 -8.76
N GLY A 17 5.51 11.29 -8.50
CA GLY A 17 5.04 11.65 -7.16
C GLY A 17 5.23 10.52 -6.13
N ILE A 18 4.95 9.27 -6.52
CA ILE A 18 5.17 8.09 -5.67
C ILE A 18 6.68 7.90 -5.40
N GLY A 19 7.52 8.05 -6.43
CA GLY A 19 8.98 7.94 -6.31
C GLY A 19 9.57 8.95 -5.32
N ILE A 20 9.19 10.23 -5.45
CA ILE A 20 9.62 11.29 -4.53
C ILE A 20 9.18 10.99 -3.09
N LYS A 21 7.94 10.51 -2.91
CA LYS A 21 7.41 10.16 -1.58
C LYS A 21 8.21 9.04 -0.90
N ILE A 22 8.67 8.04 -1.66
CA ILE A 22 9.49 6.94 -1.12
C ILE A 22 10.88 7.46 -0.76
N TRP A 23 11.48 8.27 -1.63
CA TRP A 23 12.79 8.88 -1.39
C TRP A 23 12.78 9.80 -0.15
N ALA A 24 11.70 10.55 0.03
CA ALA A 24 11.50 11.42 1.19
C ALA A 24 11.13 10.64 2.48
N LYS A 25 10.86 9.33 2.40
CA LYS A 25 10.49 8.53 3.56
C LYS A 25 11.74 7.92 4.20
N LYS A 26 11.90 8.17 5.50
CA LYS A 26 12.93 7.53 6.33
C LYS A 26 12.77 6.00 6.23
N ASP A 27 13.87 5.32 5.90
CA ASP A 27 13.96 3.87 5.63
C ASP A 27 13.36 3.37 4.30
N GLY A 28 12.83 4.24 3.42
CA GLY A 28 12.37 3.88 2.07
C GLY A 28 11.22 2.87 2.01
N LYS A 29 10.62 2.54 3.16
CA LYS A 29 9.53 1.55 3.28
C LYS A 29 8.18 2.24 3.11
N PHE A 30 7.33 1.66 2.27
CA PHE A 30 5.93 2.07 2.22
C PHE A 30 5.26 1.92 3.59
N ALA A 31 4.39 2.85 3.96
CA ALA A 31 3.51 2.62 5.10
C ALA A 31 2.60 1.47 4.69
N GLY A 32 2.65 0.36 5.41
CA GLY A 32 1.85 -0.82 5.08
C GLY A 32 0.40 -0.45 4.80
N THR A 33 -0.13 -0.95 3.69
CA THR A 33 -1.55 -0.80 3.32
C THR A 33 -2.37 -1.89 4.02
N CYS A 34 -3.70 -1.80 4.03
CA CYS A 34 -4.56 -2.85 4.60
C CYS A 34 -4.25 -4.24 4.01
N ALA A 35 -3.91 -4.32 2.72
CA ALA A 35 -3.49 -5.58 2.08
C ALA A 35 -2.21 -6.18 2.69
N SER A 36 -1.24 -5.34 3.09
CA SER A 36 -0.01 -5.81 3.74
C SER A 36 -0.21 -6.34 5.16
N GLN A 37 -1.42 -6.24 5.72
CA GLN A 37 -1.77 -6.80 7.02
C GLN A 37 -2.52 -8.13 6.91
N SER A 38 -2.92 -8.53 5.69
CA SER A 38 -3.58 -9.80 5.46
C SER A 38 -2.67 -10.95 5.92
N PRO A 39 -3.14 -11.89 6.76
CA PRO A 39 -2.34 -13.05 7.16
C PRO A 39 -1.93 -13.93 5.98
N PHE A 40 -2.64 -13.85 4.84
CA PHE A 40 -2.26 -14.51 3.60
C PHE A 40 -1.02 -13.90 2.94
N LEU A 41 -0.86 -12.58 3.03
CA LEU A 41 0.23 -11.83 2.39
C LEU A 41 1.39 -11.52 3.36
N ASN A 42 1.10 -11.28 4.64
CA ASN A 42 2.07 -10.98 5.69
C ASN A 42 2.60 -12.26 6.36
N LYS A 43 3.37 -13.04 5.59
CA LYS A 43 3.96 -14.31 6.03
C LYS A 43 5.08 -14.15 7.06
N LYS A 44 5.58 -12.93 7.25
CA LYS A 44 6.70 -12.62 8.17
C LYS A 44 6.24 -12.21 9.56
N GLY A 45 4.93 -12.12 9.80
CA GLY A 45 4.41 -11.75 11.12
C GLY A 45 4.60 -10.27 11.45
N GLU A 46 4.83 -9.40 10.47
CA GLU A 46 5.13 -7.98 10.73
C GLU A 46 3.91 -7.29 11.34
N SER A 47 4.11 -6.52 12.41
CA SER A 47 3.06 -5.75 13.07
C SER A 47 2.45 -4.73 12.10
N CYS A 48 1.13 -4.60 12.14
CA CYS A 48 0.38 -3.63 11.35
C CYS A 48 0.85 -2.19 11.64
N GLY A 49 1.26 -1.46 10.61
CA GLY A 49 1.68 -0.06 10.75
C GLY A 49 0.56 0.95 11.05
N TYR A 50 -0.71 0.53 11.01
CA TYR A 50 -1.89 1.35 11.32
C TYR A 50 -2.42 1.16 12.75
N CYS A 51 -2.45 -0.08 13.26
CA CYS A 51 -3.01 -0.41 14.58
C CYS A 51 -2.09 -1.24 15.48
N GLY A 52 -0.87 -1.60 15.04
CA GLY A 52 0.15 -2.28 15.83
C GLY A 52 -0.04 -3.78 16.05
N LYS A 53 -1.19 -4.35 15.65
CA LYS A 53 -1.50 -5.78 15.80
C LYS A 53 -0.65 -6.67 14.90
N THR A 54 -0.26 -7.84 15.36
CA THR A 54 0.44 -8.87 14.55
C THR A 54 -0.56 -9.68 13.71
N PRO A 55 -0.14 -10.36 12.62
CA PRO A 55 -1.05 -11.08 11.72
C PRO A 55 -1.91 -12.16 12.38
N ASP A 56 -1.41 -12.81 13.44
CA ASP A 56 -2.15 -13.76 14.29
C ASP A 56 -3.31 -13.09 15.04
N GLN A 57 -3.16 -11.81 15.41
CA GLN A 57 -4.25 -11.02 16.01
C GLN A 57 -5.31 -10.60 14.99
N PHE A 58 -5.08 -10.88 13.69
CA PHE A 58 -6.01 -10.71 12.58
C PHE A 58 -6.59 -12.03 12.07
N GLU A 59 -6.42 -13.14 12.80
CA GLU A 59 -7.00 -14.45 12.45
C GLU A 59 -8.51 -14.41 12.15
N ASN A 60 -9.22 -13.41 12.67
CA ASN A 60 -10.62 -13.12 12.37
C ASN A 60 -10.79 -11.78 11.67
N CYS A 61 -10.07 -11.57 10.57
CA CYS A 61 -10.39 -10.50 9.62
C CYS A 61 -11.66 -10.91 8.85
N SER A 62 -12.80 -10.90 9.54
CA SER A 62 -14.12 -10.95 8.91
C SER A 62 -14.26 -9.64 8.16
N GLU A 63 -13.81 -9.57 6.91
CA GLU A 63 -14.27 -8.52 6.01
C GLU A 63 -15.80 -8.59 6.07
N PRO A 64 -16.52 -7.55 6.52
CA PRO A 64 -17.92 -7.48 6.16
C PRO A 64 -17.95 -7.54 4.64
N VAL A 65 -18.82 -8.38 4.08
CA VAL A 65 -19.00 -8.49 2.64
C VAL A 65 -19.34 -7.08 2.13
N HIS A 66 -18.35 -6.38 1.59
CA HIS A 66 -18.54 -5.09 0.98
C HIS A 66 -19.12 -5.38 -0.41
N ASN A 67 -20.45 -5.29 -0.49
CA ASN A 67 -21.19 -5.29 -1.76
C ASN A 67 -20.78 -4.11 -2.63
#